data_AF-A0A5M6CAB2-F1
#
_entry.id   AF-A0A5M6CAB2-F1
#
_cell.length_a   1.000
_cell.length_b   1.000
_cell.length_c   1.000
_cell.angle_alpha   90.00
_cell.angle_beta   90.00
_cell.angle_gamma   90.00
#
_symmetry.space_group_name_H-M   'P 1'
#
loop_
_entity.id
_entity.type
_entity.pdbx_description
1 polymer ?
#
loop_
_entity_poly.entity_id
_entity_poly.type
_entity_poly.pdbx_seq_one_letter_code
_entity_poly.pdbx_strand_id
1 'polypeptide(L)'
;MSSQPPAPGGPSYPHPPPPGFRRTLWRWSVIFESTFALSMMQPWEKALIWSTLIIITTLFWLSVFTYYPGHIAYLSRRFAYYVFDDENADLKGIFREWFRDQVRRGLDNVRGLFGMAAGGRVEL
;
A
#
# COMPACT_ATOMS: atom_id res chain seq x y z
N MET A 1 -6.45 29.96 18.62
CA MET A 1 -5.08 29.58 18.21
C MET A 1 -4.22 30.83 18.25
N SER A 2 -3.50 31.03 19.34
CA SER A 2 -2.63 32.19 19.58
C SER A 2 -1.36 32.07 18.72
N SER A 3 -1.29 32.85 17.65
CA SER A 3 -0.08 33.03 16.85
C SER A 3 0.88 33.96 17.61
N GLN A 4 1.79 33.38 18.38
CA GLN A 4 2.88 34.12 19.00
C GLN A 4 3.81 34.67 17.90
N PRO A 5 4.24 35.95 17.98
CA PRO A 5 5.18 36.50 17.01
C PRO A 5 6.53 35.76 17.07
N PRO A 6 7.20 35.53 15.93
CA PRO A 6 8.46 34.81 15.89
C PRO A 6 9.57 35.62 16.59
N ALA A 7 10.35 34.95 17.44
CA ALA A 7 11.54 35.53 18.06
C ALA A 7 12.59 35.84 16.97
N PRO A 8 13.23 37.02 16.99
CA PRO A 8 14.21 37.39 15.97
C PRO A 8 15.47 36.52 16.11
N GLY A 9 15.81 35.78 15.05
CA GLY A 9 17.10 35.09 14.92
C GLY A 9 17.14 33.58 15.23
N GLY A 10 15.99 32.92 15.43
CA GLY A 10 15.95 31.46 15.63
C GLY A 10 16.14 30.66 14.33
N PRO A 11 16.70 29.43 14.38
CA PRO A 11 16.76 28.54 13.21
C PRO A 11 15.36 28.27 12.65
N SER A 12 15.16 28.58 11.36
CA SER A 12 13.91 28.31 10.65
C SER A 12 13.77 26.81 10.35
N TYR A 13 13.15 26.06 11.25
CA TYR A 13 12.78 24.67 10.96
C TYR A 13 11.61 24.62 9.97
N PRO A 14 11.62 23.71 8.98
CA PRO A 14 10.44 23.47 8.17
C PRO A 14 9.30 23.01 9.07
N HIS A 15 8.17 23.72 9.01
CA HIS A 15 7.01 23.41 9.83
C HIS A 15 6.41 22.06 9.37
N PRO A 16 6.09 21.14 10.29
CA PRO A 16 5.47 19.89 9.91
C PRO A 16 4.08 20.17 9.31
N PRO A 17 3.68 19.45 8.26
CA PRO A 17 2.38 19.65 7.64
C PRO A 17 1.23 19.32 8.63
N PRO A 18 0.04 19.92 8.41
CA PRO A 18 -1.15 19.66 9.22
C PRO A 18 -1.53 18.17 9.23
N PRO A 19 -2.20 17.69 10.29
CA PRO A 19 -2.54 16.28 10.47
C PRO A 19 -3.39 15.73 9.32
N GLY A 20 -3.05 14.53 8.84
CA GLY A 20 -3.70 13.86 7.70
C GLY A 20 -2.71 12.98 6.91
N PHE A 21 -3.15 12.46 5.76
CA PHE A 21 -2.33 11.59 4.90
C PHE A 21 -1.01 12.24 4.46
N ARG A 22 -1.03 13.56 4.22
CA ARG A 22 0.17 14.36 3.88
C ARG A 22 1.24 14.31 4.97
N ARG A 23 0.85 14.22 6.24
CA ARG A 23 1.79 14.10 7.37
C ARG A 23 2.42 12.73 7.45
N THR A 24 1.68 11.67 7.12
CA THR A 24 2.22 10.32 7.05
C THR A 24 3.24 10.19 5.92
N LEU A 25 2.93 10.71 4.73
CA LEU A 25 3.86 10.73 3.61
C LEU A 25 5.12 11.55 3.91
N TRP A 26 4.96 12.73 4.52
CA TRP A 26 6.10 13.54 4.94
C TRP A 26 7.00 12.78 5.94
N ARG A 27 6.41 12.13 6.94
CA ARG A 27 7.15 11.31 7.91
C ARG A 27 7.90 10.16 7.22
N TRP A 28 7.25 9.47 6.30
CA TRP A 28 7.89 8.40 5.52
C TRP A 28 9.05 8.92 4.66
N SER A 29 8.87 10.06 3.98
CA SER A 29 9.93 10.70 3.20
C SER A 29 11.13 11.05 4.06
N VAL A 30 10.89 11.67 5.23
CA VAL A 30 11.97 12.05 6.17
C VAL A 30 12.73 10.83 6.68
N ILE A 31 12.02 9.74 7.03
CA ILE A 31 12.65 8.49 7.47
C ILE A 31 13.47 7.85 6.33
N PHE A 32 12.94 7.85 5.11
CA PHE A 32 13.68 7.35 3.95
C PHE A 32 14.92 8.19 3.67
N GLU A 33 14.79 9.51 3.69
CA GLU A 33 15.89 10.45 3.45
C GLU A 33 16.99 10.32 4.51
N SER A 34 16.63 10.12 5.77
CA SER A 34 17.58 9.93 6.86
C SER A 34 18.27 8.56 6.82
N THR A 35 17.53 7.49 6.51
CA THR A 35 18.06 6.11 6.55
C THR A 35 19.04 5.83 5.41
N PHE A 36 18.75 6.36 4.22
CA PHE A 36 19.60 6.17 3.05
C PHE A 36 20.61 7.31 2.85
N ALA A 37 20.73 8.23 3.82
CA ALA A 37 21.57 9.43 3.74
C ALA A 37 21.35 10.24 2.44
N LEU A 38 20.14 10.16 1.86
CA LEU A 38 19.79 10.82 0.59
C LEU A 38 19.83 12.35 0.70
N SER A 39 19.85 12.89 1.92
CA SER A 39 20.01 14.32 2.18
C SER A 39 21.41 14.84 1.82
N MET A 40 22.43 13.98 1.79
CA MET A 40 23.82 14.35 1.48
C MET A 40 24.20 14.06 0.02
N MET A 41 23.32 13.38 -0.71
CA MET A 41 23.59 12.84 -2.04
C MET A 41 23.18 13.84 -3.12
N GLN A 42 23.93 13.89 -4.22
CA GLN A 42 23.60 14.82 -5.30
C GLN A 42 22.28 14.41 -5.99
N PRO A 43 21.50 15.38 -6.53
CA PRO A 43 20.21 15.07 -7.15
C PRO A 43 20.29 14.05 -8.31
N TRP A 44 21.41 14.02 -9.03
CA TRP A 44 21.63 13.08 -10.13
C TRP A 44 21.91 11.64 -9.63
N GLU A 45 22.66 11.47 -8.55
CA GLU A 45 22.94 10.15 -7.94
C GLU A 45 21.64 9.52 -7.41
N LYS A 46 20.80 10.34 -6.75
CA LYS A 46 19.46 9.92 -6.32
C LYS A 46 18.63 9.45 -7.51
N ALA A 47 18.66 10.17 -8.64
CA ALA A 47 17.94 9.77 -9.85
C ALA A 47 18.40 8.42 -10.40
N LEU A 48 19.71 8.11 -10.35
CA LEU A 48 20.24 6.81 -10.74
C LEU A 48 19.77 5.68 -9.81
N ILE A 49 19.77 5.89 -8.49
CA ILE A 49 19.29 4.87 -7.55
C ILE A 49 17.82 4.55 -7.82
N TRP A 50 16.98 5.57 -7.98
CA TRP A 50 15.56 5.37 -8.28
C TRP A 50 15.35 4.67 -9.62
N SER A 51 16.10 5.03 -10.66
CA SER A 51 15.97 4.39 -11.97
C SER A 51 16.38 2.92 -11.92
N THR A 52 17.50 2.58 -11.29
CA THR A 52 17.95 1.20 -11.09
C THR A 52 16.93 0.39 -10.29
N LEU A 53 16.40 0.96 -9.19
CA LEU A 53 15.40 0.29 -8.37
C LEU A 53 14.11 0.03 -9.15
N ILE A 54 13.66 1.00 -9.95
CA ILE A 54 12.49 0.84 -10.83
C ILE A 54 12.73 -0.26 -11.86
N ILE A 55 13.91 -0.30 -12.49
CA ILE A 55 14.27 -1.33 -13.48
C ILE A 55 14.22 -2.71 -12.81
N ILE A 56 14.94 -2.90 -11.71
CA ILE A 56 14.97 -4.19 -10.98
C ILE A 56 13.56 -4.59 -10.55
N THR A 57 12.79 -3.66 -10.01
CA THR A 57 11.41 -3.92 -9.56
C THR A 57 10.51 -4.30 -10.72
N THR A 58 10.63 -3.63 -11.87
CA THR A 58 9.85 -3.93 -13.07
C THR A 58 10.22 -5.30 -13.63
N LEU A 59 11.52 -5.63 -13.69
CA LEU A 59 12.02 -6.94 -14.10
C LEU A 59 11.52 -8.04 -13.15
N PHE A 60 11.53 -7.77 -11.84
CA PHE A 60 10.99 -8.68 -10.84
C PHE A 60 9.50 -8.94 -11.07
N TRP A 61 8.70 -7.89 -11.23
CA TRP A 61 7.27 -8.04 -11.52
C TRP A 61 7.02 -8.76 -12.84
N LEU A 62 7.78 -8.44 -13.89
CA LEU A 62 7.69 -9.14 -15.17
C LEU A 62 7.99 -10.63 -15.00
N SER A 63 9.02 -10.97 -14.23
CA SER A 63 9.36 -12.36 -13.88
C SER A 63 8.23 -13.04 -13.11
N VAL A 64 7.65 -12.39 -12.09
CA VAL A 64 6.52 -12.92 -11.34
C VAL A 64 5.31 -13.16 -12.25
N PHE A 65 4.91 -12.18 -13.07
CA PHE A 65 3.74 -12.36 -13.93
C PHE A 65 3.95 -13.38 -15.05
N THR A 66 5.17 -13.53 -15.55
CA THR A 66 5.46 -14.44 -16.67
C THR A 66 5.74 -15.87 -16.19
N TYR A 67 6.51 -16.04 -15.11
CA TYR A 67 6.99 -17.34 -14.65
C TYR A 67 6.09 -17.99 -13.59
N TYR A 68 5.51 -17.18 -12.70
CA TYR A 68 4.76 -17.68 -11.56
C TYR A 68 3.40 -18.35 -11.88
N PRO A 69 2.60 -17.94 -12.90
CA PRO A 69 1.29 -18.55 -13.10
C PRO A 69 1.36 -20.03 -13.49
N GLY A 70 2.42 -20.44 -14.18
CA GLY A 70 2.65 -21.85 -14.52
C GLY A 70 2.88 -22.73 -13.29
N HIS A 71 3.67 -22.23 -12.34
CA HIS A 71 3.96 -22.94 -11.09
C HIS A 71 2.73 -23.06 -10.19
N ILE A 72 1.96 -21.98 -10.05
CA ILE A 72 0.75 -22.00 -9.22
C ILE A 72 -0.30 -22.99 -9.75
N ALA A 73 -0.44 -23.12 -11.07
CA ALA A 73 -1.35 -24.11 -11.66
C ALA A 73 -0.92 -25.55 -11.39
N TYR A 74 0.38 -25.81 -11.30
CA TYR A 74 0.91 -27.13 -10.95
C TYR A 74 0.71 -27.43 -9.46
N LEU A 75 1.06 -26.49 -8.57
CA LEU A 75 0.90 -26.66 -7.13
C LEU A 75 -0.58 -26.78 -6.72
N SER A 76 -1.48 -26.05 -7.37
CA SER A 76 -2.90 -26.11 -7.04
C SER A 76 -3.51 -27.49 -7.29
N ARG A 77 -3.21 -28.12 -8.44
CA ARG A 77 -3.68 -29.49 -8.75
C ARG A 77 -3.20 -30.49 -7.71
N ARG A 78 -1.94 -30.38 -7.30
CA ARG A 78 -1.35 -31.29 -6.31
C ARG A 78 -1.93 -31.06 -4.91
N PHE A 79 -2.22 -29.81 -4.55
CA PHE A 79 -2.91 -29.48 -3.30
C PHE A 79 -4.36 -29.99 -3.31
N ALA A 80 -5.07 -29.87 -4.43
CA ALA A 80 -6.43 -30.39 -4.60
C ALA A 80 -6.49 -31.90 -4.34
N TYR A 81 -5.56 -32.65 -4.94
CA TYR A 81 -5.45 -34.09 -4.73
C TYR A 81 -5.27 -34.46 -3.25
N TYR A 82 -4.38 -33.78 -2.52
CA TYR A 82 -4.11 -34.14 -1.13
C TYR A 82 -5.18 -33.71 -0.13
N VAL A 83 -5.92 -32.62 -0.42
CA VAL A 83 -6.88 -32.05 0.53
C VAL A 83 -8.31 -32.50 0.25
N PHE A 84 -8.67 -32.64 -1.02
CA PHE A 84 -10.04 -32.89 -1.46
C PHE A 84 -10.23 -34.26 -2.09
N ASP A 85 -9.15 -35.04 -2.29
CA ASP A 85 -9.17 -36.36 -2.97
C ASP A 85 -9.79 -36.30 -4.38
N ASP A 86 -9.84 -35.10 -4.96
CA ASP A 86 -10.41 -34.80 -6.27
C ASP A 86 -9.42 -33.94 -7.06
N GLU A 87 -8.99 -34.46 -8.21
CA GLU A 87 -8.02 -33.84 -9.12
C GLU A 87 -8.60 -32.64 -9.88
N ASN A 88 -9.93 -32.50 -9.92
CA ASN A 88 -10.65 -31.47 -10.67
C ASN A 88 -11.27 -30.38 -9.80
N ALA A 89 -10.99 -30.35 -8.49
CA ALA A 89 -11.47 -29.27 -7.63
C ALA A 89 -10.94 -27.91 -8.14
N ASP A 90 -11.83 -27.07 -8.67
CA ASP A 90 -11.49 -25.74 -9.18
C ASP A 90 -11.17 -24.78 -8.03
N LEU A 91 -9.98 -24.94 -7.46
CA LEU A 91 -9.41 -24.08 -6.41
C LEU A 91 -9.39 -22.60 -6.81
N LYS A 92 -9.24 -22.31 -8.11
CA LYS A 92 -9.26 -20.93 -8.62
C LYS A 92 -10.66 -20.35 -8.53
N GLY A 93 -11.68 -21.14 -8.85
CA GLY A 93 -13.09 -20.81 -8.62
C GLY A 93 -13.38 -20.52 -7.15
N ILE A 94 -13.01 -21.45 -6.26
CA ILE A 94 -13.22 -21.34 -4.80
C ILE A 94 -12.52 -20.10 -4.22
N PHE A 95 -11.25 -19.88 -4.59
CA PHE A 95 -10.50 -18.72 -4.12
C PHE A 95 -11.07 -17.40 -4.66
N ARG A 96 -11.47 -17.36 -5.94
CA ARG A 96 -12.07 -16.16 -6.55
C ARG A 96 -13.38 -15.79 -5.88
N GLU A 97 -14.21 -16.77 -5.54
CA GLU A 97 -15.46 -16.58 -4.81
C GLU A 97 -15.20 -16.10 -3.40
N TRP A 98 -14.31 -16.77 -2.66
CA TRP A 98 -13.88 -16.32 -1.34
C TRP A 98 -13.35 -14.88 -1.36
N PHE A 99 -12.46 -14.53 -2.30
CA PHE A 99 -11.86 -13.21 -2.39
C PHE A 99 -12.90 -12.14 -2.72
N ARG A 100 -13.82 -12.43 -3.64
CA ARG A 100 -14.95 -11.56 -3.96
C ARG A 100 -15.82 -11.32 -2.72
N ASP A 101 -16.05 -12.35 -1.92
CA ASP A 101 -16.82 -12.24 -0.69
C ASP A 101 -16.09 -11.46 0.41
N GLN A 102 -14.76 -11.54 0.50
CA GLN A 102 -13.98 -10.71 1.44
C GLN A 102 -14.03 -9.23 1.03
N VAL A 103 -13.86 -8.94 -0.26
CA VAL A 103 -13.91 -7.57 -0.79
C VAL A 103 -15.31 -6.99 -0.62
N ARG A 104 -16.37 -7.77 -0.90
CA ARG A 104 -17.77 -7.34 -0.74
C ARG A 104 -18.09 -7.06 0.73
N ARG A 105 -17.71 -7.97 1.64
CA ARG A 105 -17.89 -7.77 3.09
C ARG A 105 -17.15 -6.53 3.61
N GLY A 106 -15.92 -6.30 3.15
CA GLY A 106 -15.16 -5.10 3.51
C GLY A 106 -15.82 -3.82 3.01
N LEU A 107 -16.28 -3.81 1.75
CA LEU A 107 -16.99 -2.67 1.15
C LEU A 107 -18.32 -2.37 1.84
N ASP A 108 -19.09 -3.39 2.20
CA ASP A 108 -20.38 -3.23 2.85
C ASP A 108 -20.20 -2.73 4.30
N ASN A 109 -19.17 -3.20 5.02
CA ASN A 109 -18.81 -2.68 6.34
C ASN A 109 -18.39 -1.20 6.29
N VAL A 110 -17.57 -0.83 5.30
CA VAL A 110 -17.14 0.57 5.10
C VAL A 110 -18.33 1.45 4.70
N ARG A 111 -19.18 0.99 3.78
CA ARG A 111 -20.40 1.70 3.37
C ARG A 111 -21.39 1.86 4.52
N GLY A 112 -21.58 0.84 5.36
CA GLY A 112 -22.39 0.92 6.57
C GLY A 112 -21.84 1.93 7.58
N LEU A 113 -20.51 1.96 7.76
CA LEU A 113 -19.83 2.91 8.65
C LEU A 113 -19.95 4.36 8.15
N PHE A 114 -19.81 4.60 6.85
CA PHE A 114 -20.00 5.92 6.24
C PHE A 114 -21.48 6.32 6.16
N GLY A 115 -22.40 5.38 5.99
CA GLY A 115 -23.85 5.60 6.01
C GLY A 115 -24.38 5.97 7.39
N MET A 116 -23.89 5.31 8.46
CA MET A 116 -24.19 5.70 9.85
C MET A 116 -23.67 7.10 10.18
N ALA A 117 -22.51 7.51 9.65
CA ALA A 117 -21.98 8.86 9.84
C ALA A 117 -22.79 9.96 9.13
N ALA A 118 -23.54 9.60 8.07
CA ALA A 118 -24.37 10.55 7.30
C ALA A 118 -25.82 10.64 7.81
N GLY A 119 -26.34 9.61 8.49
CA GLY A 119 -27.75 9.53 8.92
C GLY A 119 -28.12 10.28 10.20
N GLY A 120 -27.14 10.76 10.98
CA GLY A 120 -27.39 11.37 12.30
C GLY A 120 -27.85 12.83 12.31
N ARG A 121 -28.30 13.41 11.18
CA ARG A 121 -28.59 14.86 11.08
C ARG A 121 -29.84 15.24 10.28
N VAL A 122 -30.87 14.40 10.29
CA VAL A 122 -32.19 14.76 9.75
C VAL A 122 -33.31 14.16 10.61
N GLU A 123 -33.38 14.53 11.88
CA GLU A 123 -34.61 14.45 12.67
C GLU A 123 -34.70 15.70 13.55
N LEU A 124 -35.26 16.77 12.97
CA LEU A 124 -35.90 17.90 13.65
C LEU A 124 -37.12 18.31 12.82
#